data_AF-A0A4Y2WCN7-F1
#
_entry.id   AF-A0A4Y2WCN7-F1
#
_cell.length_a   1.000
_cell.length_b   1.000
_cell.length_c   1.000
_cell.angle_alpha   90.00
_cell.angle_beta   90.00
_cell.angle_gamma   90.00
#
_symmetry.space_group_name_H-M   'P 1'
#
loop_
_entity.id
_entity.type
_entity.pdbx_description
1 polymer ?
#
loop_
_entity_poly.entity_id
_entity_poly.type
_entity_poly.pdbx_seq_one_letter_code
_entity_poly.pdbx_strand_id
1 'polypeptide(L)'
;MLQYKSALTAVRDDFNPIISAGKLTQQWIVDSYLQAGANNLTFIRTHQQQLRTELYQGFADHLENAAQNAVVKAGIPVNLPSSFEGSPRNMRERCADAVSTFDKYVAPDLFITFTANPEWPEITENLRPSEHTTDRPDLLVRVFNLKLK
;
A
#
# COMPACT_ATOMS: atom_id res chain seq x y z
N MET A 1 -6.40 -5.54 -10.80
CA MET A 1 -5.31 -6.52 -10.52
C MET A 1 -5.32 -7.00 -9.07
N LEU A 2 -5.28 -6.11 -8.07
CA LEU A 2 -5.29 -6.50 -6.66
C LEU A 2 -6.51 -7.36 -6.27
N GLN A 3 -7.71 -7.00 -6.73
CA GLN A 3 -8.94 -7.79 -6.48
C GLN A 3 -8.85 -9.22 -7.02
N TYR A 4 -8.30 -9.39 -8.23
CA TYR A 4 -8.07 -10.72 -8.82
C TYR A 4 -7.10 -11.55 -7.97
N LYS A 5 -5.99 -10.95 -7.54
CA LYS A 5 -5.00 -11.62 -6.68
C LYS A 5 -5.56 -11.96 -5.30
N SER A 6 -6.35 -11.06 -4.73
CA SER A 6 -7.08 -11.31 -3.48
C SER A 6 -8.07 -12.47 -3.62
N ALA A 7 -8.70 -12.65 -4.79
CA ALA A 7 -9.60 -13.77 -5.03
C ALA A 7 -8.87 -15.11 -5.14
N LEU A 8 -7.61 -15.10 -5.61
CA LEU A 8 -6.75 -16.28 -5.64
C LEU A 8 -6.30 -16.74 -4.25
N THR A 9 -6.21 -15.82 -3.29
CA THR A 9 -5.90 -16.13 -1.88
C THR A 9 -7.15 -16.28 -1.01
N ALA A 10 -8.34 -16.35 -1.60
CA ALA A 10 -9.55 -16.59 -0.84
C ALA A 10 -9.52 -18.00 -0.22
N VAL A 11 -9.91 -18.10 1.05
CA VAL A 11 -10.10 -19.38 1.73
C VAL A 11 -11.31 -20.06 1.09
N ARG A 12 -11.07 -21.25 0.55
CA ARG A 12 -12.08 -22.16 0.02
C ARG A 12 -11.90 -23.50 0.73
N ASP A 13 -12.94 -24.32 0.75
CA ASP A 13 -12.86 -25.66 1.35
C ASP A 13 -11.86 -26.56 0.61
N ASP A 14 -11.56 -26.22 -0.65
CA ASP A 14 -10.59 -26.92 -1.49
C ASP A 14 -9.12 -26.56 -1.19
N PHE A 15 -8.22 -27.45 -1.61
CA PHE A 15 -6.79 -27.20 -1.58
C PHE A 15 -6.41 -25.99 -2.45
N ASN A 16 -5.82 -24.97 -1.83
CA ASN A 16 -5.30 -23.81 -2.53
C ASN A 16 -3.76 -23.88 -2.61
N PRO A 17 -3.17 -24.11 -3.80
CA PRO A 17 -1.72 -24.25 -3.94
C PRO A 17 -0.96 -22.96 -3.64
N ILE A 18 -1.60 -21.79 -3.77
CA ILE A 18 -0.93 -20.49 -3.53
C ILE A 18 -0.74 -20.28 -2.04
N ILE A 19 -1.72 -20.65 -1.21
CA ILE A 19 -1.68 -20.39 0.25
C ILE A 19 -0.88 -21.48 0.99
N SER A 20 -0.92 -22.72 0.51
CA SER A 20 -0.25 -23.84 1.18
C SER A 20 1.23 -24.03 0.79
N ALA A 21 1.83 -23.08 0.09
CA ALA A 21 3.23 -23.15 -0.36
C ALA A 21 4.24 -22.49 0.62
N GLY A 22 3.77 -22.01 1.79
CA GLY A 22 4.60 -21.45 2.86
C GLY A 22 5.44 -20.26 2.40
N LYS A 23 6.78 -20.38 2.41
CA LYS A 23 7.68 -19.30 1.97
C LYS A 23 7.40 -18.81 0.54
N LEU A 24 7.01 -19.70 -0.37
CA LEU A 24 6.65 -19.33 -1.74
C LEU A 24 5.38 -18.47 -1.77
N THR A 25 4.43 -18.71 -0.85
CA THR A 25 3.26 -17.87 -0.66
C THR A 25 3.66 -16.45 -0.29
N GLN A 26 4.58 -16.30 0.67
CA GLN A 26 5.08 -14.98 1.09
C GLN A 26 5.74 -14.23 -0.06
N GLN A 27 6.62 -14.90 -0.82
CA GLN A 27 7.24 -14.31 -2.00
C GLN A 27 6.20 -13.89 -3.03
N TRP A 28 5.22 -14.76 -3.32
CA TRP A 28 4.14 -14.45 -4.25
C TRP A 28 3.32 -13.23 -3.81
N ILE A 29 3.07 -13.05 -2.50
CA ILE A 29 2.37 -11.87 -1.96
C ILE A 29 3.18 -10.59 -2.25
N VAL A 30 4.48 -10.61 -1.95
CA VAL A 30 5.38 -9.45 -2.17
C VAL A 30 5.48 -9.13 -3.66
N ASP A 31 5.78 -10.11 -4.50
CA ASP A 31 5.84 -9.95 -5.96
C ASP A 31 4.51 -9.45 -6.50
N SER A 32 3.41 -9.90 -5.89
CA SER A 32 2.09 -9.49 -6.30
C SER A 32 1.78 -8.04 -6.01
N TYR A 33 2.21 -7.55 -4.85
CA TYR A 33 2.13 -6.16 -4.47
C TYR A 33 3.00 -5.28 -5.37
N LEU A 34 4.25 -5.70 -5.62
CA LEU A 34 5.18 -4.99 -6.52
C LEU A 34 4.61 -4.86 -7.94
N GLN A 35 4.04 -5.94 -8.47
CA GLN A 35 3.41 -5.91 -9.78
C GLN A 35 2.22 -4.94 -9.81
N ALA A 36 1.38 -4.92 -8.78
CA ALA A 36 0.26 -3.99 -8.71
C ALA A 36 0.75 -2.52 -8.64
N GLY A 37 1.75 -2.24 -7.81
CA GLY A 37 2.37 -0.91 -7.72
C GLY A 37 3.00 -0.45 -9.02
N ALA A 38 3.74 -1.32 -9.70
CA ALA A 38 4.35 -1.03 -11.01
C ALA A 38 3.30 -0.72 -12.08
N ASN A 39 2.17 -1.42 -12.08
CA ASN A 39 1.06 -1.15 -12.99
C ASN A 39 0.40 0.20 -12.69
N ASN A 40 0.18 0.54 -11.42
CA ASN A 40 -0.35 1.85 -11.03
C ASN A 40 0.60 2.98 -11.46
N LEU A 41 1.90 2.83 -11.26
CA LEU A 41 2.91 3.80 -11.73
C LEU A 41 2.93 3.93 -13.25
N THR A 42 2.83 2.81 -13.96
CA THR A 42 2.77 2.80 -15.43
C THR A 42 1.52 3.53 -15.91
N PHE A 43 0.37 3.28 -15.29
CA PHE A 43 -0.88 3.98 -15.58
C PHE A 43 -0.75 5.49 -15.36
N ILE A 44 -0.22 5.91 -14.20
CA ILE A 44 0.00 7.32 -13.88
C ILE A 44 0.90 7.97 -14.93
N ARG A 45 1.99 7.30 -15.33
CA ARG A 45 2.92 7.80 -16.35
C ARG A 45 2.27 7.98 -17.72
N THR A 46 1.42 7.05 -18.16
CA THR A 46 0.81 7.09 -19.50
C THR A 46 -0.44 7.96 -19.58
N HIS A 47 -1.17 8.13 -18.47
CA HIS A 47 -2.45 8.86 -18.44
C HIS A 47 -2.33 10.23 -17.75
N GLN A 48 -1.14 10.84 -17.71
CA GLN A 48 -0.92 12.14 -17.06
C GLN A 48 -1.91 13.21 -17.51
N GLN A 49 -2.22 13.31 -18.80
CA GLN A 49 -3.17 14.31 -19.34
C GLN A 49 -4.59 14.15 -18.78
N GLN A 50 -5.03 12.92 -18.54
CA GLN A 50 -6.37 12.65 -17.98
C GLN A 50 -6.42 12.94 -16.47
N LEU A 51 -5.28 12.92 -15.77
CA LEU A 51 -5.18 13.09 -14.32
C LEU A 51 -5.33 14.56 -13.86
N ARG A 52 -6.11 15.38 -14.56
CA ARG A 52 -6.26 16.84 -14.31
C ARG A 52 -4.91 17.52 -14.07
N THR A 53 -3.94 17.23 -14.93
CA THR A 53 -2.62 17.89 -14.88
C THR A 53 -2.66 19.36 -15.32
N GLU A 54 -3.79 19.84 -15.85
CA GLU A 54 -4.03 21.23 -16.26
C GLU A 54 -3.76 22.24 -15.12
N LEU A 55 -4.02 21.86 -13.86
CA LEU A 55 -3.68 22.68 -12.68
C LEU A 55 -2.17 22.88 -12.46
N TYR A 56 -1.32 22.16 -13.21
CA TYR A 56 0.14 22.15 -13.04
C TYR A 56 0.90 22.69 -14.24
N GLN A 57 0.23 23.32 -15.22
CA GLN A 57 0.91 24.04 -16.31
C GLN A 57 1.95 25.02 -15.75
N GLY A 58 1.59 25.83 -14.75
CA GLY A 58 2.54 26.77 -14.14
C GLY A 58 3.74 26.12 -13.42
N PHE A 59 3.61 24.86 -12.96
CA PHE A 59 4.75 24.12 -12.40
C PHE A 59 5.63 23.53 -13.50
N ALA A 60 5.03 23.03 -14.59
CA ALA A 60 5.76 22.58 -15.78
C ALA A 60 6.55 23.74 -16.41
N ASP A 61 5.93 24.92 -16.54
CA ASP A 61 6.57 26.13 -17.05
C ASP A 61 7.74 26.57 -16.16
N HIS A 62 7.60 26.47 -14.83
CA HIS A 62 8.70 26.79 -13.90
C HIS A 62 9.87 25.81 -14.03
N LEU A 63 9.59 24.51 -14.16
CA LEU A 63 10.61 23.49 -14.37
C LEU A 63 11.32 23.66 -15.71
N GLU A 64 10.60 24.01 -16.78
CA GLU A 64 11.17 24.27 -18.09
C GLU A 64 12.11 25.49 -18.06
N ASN A 65 11.69 26.58 -17.41
CA ASN A 65 12.53 27.75 -17.17
C ASN A 65 13.77 27.40 -16.32
N ALA A 66 13.62 26.58 -15.27
CA ALA A 66 14.75 26.17 -14.43
C ALA A 66 15.74 25.24 -15.17
N ALA A 67 15.23 24.36 -16.04
CA ALA A 67 16.03 23.47 -16.88
C ALA A 67 16.71 24.17 -18.06
N GLN A 68 16.21 25.33 -18.49
CA GLN A 68 16.92 26.18 -19.45
C GLN A 68 18.08 26.95 -18.78
N ASN A 69 17.94 27.28 -17.49
CA ASN A 69 18.97 27.98 -16.72
C ASN A 69 20.07 27.03 -16.17
N ALA A 70 19.77 25.75 -15.95
CA ALA A 70 20.73 24.74 -15.56
C ALA A 70 21.09 23.86 -16.78
N VAL A 71 22.37 23.62 -17.06
CA VAL A 71 22.81 22.67 -18.13
C VAL A 71 22.55 21.22 -17.68
N VAL A 72 21.31 20.90 -17.34
CA VAL A 72 20.86 19.58 -16.87
C VAL A 72 19.66 19.21 -17.71
N LYS A 73 19.78 18.12 -18.47
CA LYS A 73 18.63 17.51 -19.15
C LYS A 73 17.65 17.00 -18.09
N ALA A 74 16.65 17.81 -17.76
CA ALA A 74 15.53 17.36 -16.97
C ALA A 74 14.81 16.24 -17.74
N GLY A 75 14.57 15.10 -17.08
CA GLY A 75 13.70 14.06 -17.63
C GLY A 75 12.25 14.53 -17.75
N ILE A 76 11.38 13.71 -18.33
CA ILE A 76 9.94 14.02 -18.40
C ILE A 76 9.39 14.07 -16.97
N PRO A 77 8.89 15.23 -16.49
CA PRO A 77 8.33 15.32 -15.15
C PRO A 77 7.03 14.51 -15.09
N VAL A 78 6.97 13.53 -14.18
CA VAL A 78 5.75 12.76 -13.90
C VAL A 78 5.23 13.19 -12.54
N ASN A 79 4.03 13.77 -12.52
CA ASN A 79 3.41 14.20 -11.28
C ASN A 79 2.67 13.03 -10.64
N LEU A 80 3.05 12.69 -9.40
CA LEU A 80 2.33 11.69 -8.61
C LEU A 80 1.12 12.35 -7.93
N PRO A 81 -0.09 11.79 -8.11
CA PRO A 81 -1.28 12.26 -7.41
C PRO A 81 -1.23 11.91 -5.92
N SER A 82 -2.03 12.58 -5.09
CA SER A 82 -2.12 12.25 -3.66
C SER A 82 -2.77 10.90 -3.38
N SER A 83 -3.52 10.36 -4.33
CA SER A 83 -4.04 8.99 -4.25
C SER A 83 -2.94 7.92 -4.28
N PHE A 84 -1.73 8.26 -4.75
CA PHE A 84 -0.59 7.36 -4.71
C PHE A 84 0.06 7.40 -3.32
N GLU A 85 -0.01 6.28 -2.60
CA GLU A 85 0.57 6.14 -1.27
C GLU A 85 2.09 6.34 -1.29
N GLY A 86 2.58 7.15 -0.34
CA GLY A 86 4.00 7.50 -0.27
C GLY A 86 4.45 8.59 -1.24
N SER A 87 3.56 9.13 -2.09
CA SER A 87 3.88 10.34 -2.85
C SER A 87 4.06 11.54 -1.90
N PRO A 88 4.88 12.56 -2.27
CA PRO A 88 5.04 13.76 -1.45
C PRO A 88 3.72 14.45 -1.12
N ARG A 89 2.75 14.39 -2.04
CA ARG A 89 1.42 14.97 -1.84
C ARG A 89 0.57 14.14 -0.87
N ASN A 90 0.58 12.82 -1.01
CA ASN A 90 -0.09 11.91 -0.07
C ASN A 90 0.40 12.13 1.36
N MET A 91 1.72 12.26 1.54
CA MET A 91 2.29 12.53 2.86
C MET A 91 1.86 13.90 3.40
N ARG A 92 1.87 14.94 2.56
CA ARG A 92 1.43 16.28 2.97
C ARG A 92 -0.04 16.33 3.37
N GLU A 93 -0.91 15.68 2.60
CA GLU A 93 -2.34 15.56 2.92
C GLU A 93 -2.55 14.79 4.23
N ARG A 94 -1.91 13.62 4.40
CA ARG A 94 -1.99 12.85 5.66
C ARG A 94 -1.50 13.65 6.87
N CYS A 95 -0.43 14.44 6.72
CA CYS A 95 0.03 15.32 7.79
C CYS A 95 -0.98 16.42 8.11
N ALA A 96 -1.57 17.06 7.09
CA ALA A 96 -2.58 18.10 7.28
C ALA A 96 -3.83 17.52 7.98
N ASP A 97 -4.27 16.34 7.58
CA ASP A 97 -5.40 15.62 8.20
C ASP A 97 -5.10 15.31 9.67
N ALA A 98 -3.90 14.81 9.98
CA ALA A 98 -3.48 14.57 11.36
C ALA A 98 -3.48 15.86 12.20
N VAL A 99 -2.94 16.96 11.67
CA VAL A 99 -2.94 18.26 12.36
C VAL A 99 -4.36 18.77 12.59
N SER A 100 -5.25 18.65 11.60
CA SER A 100 -6.66 19.04 11.77
C SER A 100 -7.39 18.20 12.82
N THR A 101 -7.01 16.93 12.95
CA THR A 101 -7.53 16.04 14.00
C THR A 101 -7.06 16.49 15.38
N PHE A 102 -5.79 16.89 15.52
CA PHE A 102 -5.25 17.44 16.77
C PHE A 102 -5.88 18.77 17.16
N ASP A 103 -6.16 19.65 16.19
CA ASP A 103 -6.86 20.91 16.44
C ASP A 103 -8.28 20.67 16.98
N LYS A 104 -8.97 19.65 16.44
CA LYS A 104 -10.34 19.33 16.85
C LYS A 104 -10.45 18.58 18.18
N TYR A 105 -9.57 17.62 18.44
CA TYR A 105 -9.71 16.67 19.56
C TYR A 105 -8.60 16.78 20.62
N VAL A 106 -7.72 17.77 20.51
CA VAL A 106 -6.53 17.95 21.35
C VAL A 106 -5.48 16.85 21.08
N ALA A 107 -4.23 17.11 21.46
CA ALA A 107 -3.15 16.14 21.31
C ALA A 107 -3.45 14.86 22.12
N PRO A 108 -3.17 13.66 21.57
CA PRO A 108 -3.38 12.41 22.29
C PRO A 108 -2.36 12.29 23.44
N ASP A 109 -2.86 12.02 24.64
CA ASP A 109 -2.02 11.77 25.82
C ASP A 109 -1.60 10.30 25.96
N LEU A 110 -2.22 9.40 25.19
CA LEU A 110 -2.04 7.95 25.31
C LEU A 110 -1.65 7.32 23.98
N PHE A 111 -0.55 6.59 23.99
CA PHE A 111 -0.13 5.70 22.89
C PHE A 111 -0.30 4.25 23.34
N ILE A 112 -1.24 3.54 22.72
CA ILE A 112 -1.48 2.11 22.94
C ILE A 112 -0.79 1.34 21.83
N THR A 113 0.04 0.37 22.20
CA THR A 113 0.60 -0.61 21.27
C THR A 113 -0.18 -1.91 21.36
N PHE A 114 -0.64 -2.42 20.22
CA PHE A 114 -1.27 -3.74 20.12
C PHE A 114 -0.41 -4.63 19.23
N THR A 115 0.01 -5.77 19.76
CA THR A 115 0.91 -6.70 19.07
C THR A 115 0.15 -7.99 18.77
N ALA A 116 0.27 -8.49 17.54
CA ALA A 116 -0.30 -9.78 17.17
C ALA A 116 0.36 -10.92 17.97
N ASN A 117 -0.44 -11.82 18.52
CA ASN A 117 0.05 -13.06 19.15
C ASN A 117 -0.16 -14.25 18.20
N PRO A 118 0.93 -14.92 17.75
CA PRO A 118 0.83 -16.15 16.94
C PRO A 118 0.10 -17.32 17.61
N GLU A 119 -0.01 -17.32 18.94
CA GLU A 119 -0.62 -18.38 19.74
C GLU A 119 -2.13 -18.20 19.98
N TRP A 120 -2.75 -17.19 19.36
CA TRP A 120 -4.20 -17.03 19.49
C TRP A 120 -4.97 -18.25 18.96
N PRO A 121 -6.03 -18.70 19.66
CA PRO A 121 -6.79 -19.89 19.28
C PRO A 121 -7.37 -19.77 17.88
N GLU A 122 -7.81 -18.57 17.47
CA GLU A 122 -8.33 -18.31 16.13
C GLU A 122 -7.30 -18.59 15.03
N ILE A 123 -6.01 -18.50 15.34
CA ILE A 123 -4.93 -18.85 14.41
C ILE A 123 -4.69 -20.35 14.49
N THR A 124 -4.40 -20.88 15.69
CA THR A 124 -3.99 -22.29 15.86
C THR A 124 -5.06 -23.28 15.42
N GLU A 125 -6.34 -22.97 15.61
CA GLU A 125 -7.48 -23.82 15.21
C GLU A 125 -7.72 -23.83 13.70
N ASN A 126 -7.26 -22.80 12.98
CA ASN A 126 -7.43 -22.66 11.52
C ASN A 126 -6.17 -23.01 10.72
N LEU A 127 -5.09 -23.45 11.40
CA LEU A 127 -3.91 -23.98 10.75
C LEU A 127 -4.12 -25.44 10.34
N ARG A 128 -3.63 -25.80 9.15
CA ARG A 128 -3.57 -27.21 8.74
C ARG A 128 -2.46 -27.93 9.51
N PRO A 129 -2.51 -29.26 9.68
CA PRO A 129 -1.51 -30.00 10.46
C PRO A 129 -0.05 -29.80 10.02
N SER A 130 0.18 -29.43 8.76
CA SER A 130 1.50 -29.20 8.18
C SER A 130 1.89 -27.72 8.05
N GLU A 131 1.00 -26.78 8.43
CA GLU A 131 1.23 -25.34 8.30
C GLU A 131 1.70 -24.76 9.63
N HIS A 132 2.72 -23.89 9.60
CA HIS A 132 3.11 -23.10 10.75
C HIS A 132 2.48 -21.69 10.70
N THR A 133 2.36 -21.04 11.85
CA THR A 133 1.83 -19.66 11.92
C THR A 133 2.64 -18.69 11.04
N THR A 134 3.94 -18.91 10.90
CA THR A 134 4.82 -18.13 10.01
C THR A 134 4.46 -18.26 8.53
N ASP A 135 3.90 -19.40 8.13
CA ASP A 135 3.55 -19.69 6.74
C ASP A 135 2.23 -19.02 6.32
N ARG A 136 1.43 -18.57 7.30
CA ARG A 136 0.08 -18.00 7.11
C ARG A 136 -0.02 -16.54 7.57
N PRO A 137 0.71 -15.61 6.93
CA PRO A 137 0.63 -14.18 7.26
C PRO A 137 -0.77 -13.60 6.98
N ASP A 138 -1.52 -14.20 6.04
CA ASP A 138 -2.90 -13.84 5.75
C ASP A 138 -3.82 -14.06 6.96
N LEU A 139 -3.65 -15.20 7.65
CA LEU A 139 -4.44 -15.55 8.82
C LEU A 139 -4.09 -14.65 10.01
N LEU A 140 -2.79 -14.43 10.24
CA LEU A 140 -2.29 -13.50 11.27
C LEU A 140 -2.88 -12.09 11.11
N VAL A 141 -2.77 -11.53 9.90
CA VAL A 141 -3.29 -10.18 9.62
C VAL A 141 -4.81 -10.12 9.75
N ARG A 142 -5.52 -11.19 9.37
CA ARG A 142 -6.98 -11.25 9.50
C ARG A 142 -7.41 -11.28 10.97
N VAL A 143 -6.81 -12.13 11.79
CA VAL A 143 -7.12 -12.21 13.23
C VAL A 143 -6.73 -10.93 13.94
N PHE A 144 -5.57 -10.34 13.62
CA PHE A 144 -5.16 -9.04 14.15
C PHE A 144 -6.21 -7.95 13.87
N ASN A 145 -6.68 -7.85 12.63
CA ASN A 145 -7.71 -6.88 12.25
C ASN A 145 -9.08 -7.14 12.91
N LEU A 146 -9.39 -8.39 13.25
CA LEU A 146 -10.61 -8.73 13.99
C LEU A 146 -10.51 -8.34 15.47
N LYS A 147 -9.31 -8.45 16.07
CA LYS A 147 -9.07 -8.08 17.48
C LYS A 147 -8.92 -6.58 17.71
N LEU A 148 -8.51 -5.83 16.68
CA LEU A 148 -8.32 -4.39 16.76
C LEU A 148 -9.64 -3.61 16.69
N LYS A 149 -10.69 -4.23 16.15
CA LYS A 149 -12.06 -3.69 16.07
C LYS A 149 -12.84 -3.94 17.35
#